data_AF-A0A1I4AT85-F1
#
_entry.id   AF-A0A1I4AT85-F1
#
_cell.length_a   1.000
_cell.length_b   1.000
_cell.length_c   1.000
_cell.angle_alpha   90.00
_cell.angle_beta   90.00
_cell.angle_gamma   90.00
#
_symmetry.space_group_name_H-M   'P 1'
#
loop_
_entity.id
_entity.type
_entity.pdbx_description
1 polymer ?
#
loop_
_entity_poly.entity_id
_entity_poly.type
_entity_poly.pdbx_seq_one_letter_code
_entity_poly.pdbx_strand_id
1 'polypeptide(L)' 'MPALAIRFTGGTTTFQDPVSARLAAEFLTVPLGTVARCVADVRACAEHLRVDATPEVIERVAREHLLALVNSAPPPRSPR' A
#
# COMPACT_ATOMS: atom_id res chain seq x y z
N MET A 1 13.03 5.56 24.93
CA MET A 1 12.95 5.06 23.54
C MET A 1 12.52 3.61 23.54
N PRO A 2 11.23 3.26 23.39
CA PRO A 2 10.85 1.90 23.03
C PRO A 2 10.59 1.82 21.52
N ALA A 3 11.35 0.96 20.84
CA ALA A 3 11.11 0.59 19.46
C ALA A 3 9.90 -0.36 19.42
N LEU A 4 8.76 0.15 18.95
CA LEU A 4 7.59 -0.67 18.65
C LEU A 4 7.88 -1.46 17.36
N ALA A 5 8.40 -2.67 17.53
CA ALA A 5 8.41 -3.68 16.49
C ALA A 5 6.98 -4.20 16.29
N ILE A 6 6.22 -3.54 15.41
CA ILE A 6 4.93 -4.07 14.96
C ILE A 6 5.25 -5.25 14.03
N ARG A 7 5.28 -6.45 14.61
CA ARG A 7 5.19 -7.68 13.83
C ARG A 7 3.77 -7.78 13.30
N PHE A 8 3.57 -7.40 12.04
CA PHE A 8 2.36 -7.76 11.31
C PHE A 8 2.46 -9.26 10.98
N THR A 9 1.86 -10.10 11.82
CA THR A 9 1.64 -11.50 11.50
C THR A 9 0.72 -11.55 10.29
N GLY A 10 1.26 -12.01 9.16
CA GLY A 10 0.50 -12.27 7.95
C GLY A 10 -0.58 -13.31 8.22
N GLY A 11 -1.83 -12.86 8.29
CA GLY A 11 -3.00 -13.71 8.18
C GLY A 11 -3.27 -13.98 6.71
N THR A 12 -3.12 -15.24 6.29
CA THR A 12 -3.54 -15.77 4.99
C THR A 12 -5.05 -15.90 4.92
N THR A 13 -5.78 -14.81 5.15
CA THR A 13 -7.21 -14.75 4.84
C THR A 13 -7.38 -14.13 3.47
N THR A 14 -7.66 -14.99 2.50
CA THR A 14 -8.10 -14.72 1.12
C THR A 14 -9.45 -14.00 1.07
N PHE A 15 -9.56 -12.87 1.76
CA PHE A 15 -10.49 -11.80 1.48
C PHE A 15 -9.62 -10.61 1.06
N GLN A 16 -9.08 -10.64 -0.16
CA GLN A 16 -8.42 -9.45 -0.68
C GLN A 16 -9.50 -8.39 -0.82
N ASP A 17 -9.38 -7.35 0.01
CA ASP A 17 -10.06 -6.08 -0.18
C ASP A 17 -10.07 -5.72 -1.69
N PRO A 18 -11.23 -5.40 -2.27
CA PRO A 18 -11.38 -5.29 -3.73
C PRO A 18 -10.49 -4.19 -4.32
N VAL A 19 -10.21 -3.12 -3.56
CA VAL A 19 -9.26 -2.08 -3.94
C VAL A 19 -7.84 -2.64 -4.00
N SER A 20 -7.44 -3.39 -2.99
CA SER A 20 -6.13 -4.06 -2.93
C SER A 20 -5.94 -5.07 -4.07
N ALA A 21 -6.98 -5.86 -4.40
CA ALA A 21 -6.95 -6.79 -5.52
C ALA A 21 -6.78 -6.07 -6.87
N ARG A 22 -7.53 -4.98 -7.08
CA ARG A 22 -7.45 -4.18 -8.32
C ARG A 22 -6.08 -3.52 -8.49
N LEU A 23 -5.56 -2.91 -7.42
CA LEU A 23 -4.23 -2.29 -7.45
C LEU A 23 -3.12 -3.33 -7.60
N ALA A 24 -3.27 -4.51 -6.99
CA ALA A 24 -2.32 -5.61 -7.17
C ALA A 24 -2.24 -6.09 -8.63
N ALA A 25 -3.38 -6.13 -9.34
CA ALA A 25 -3.41 -6.49 -10.75
C ALA A 25 -2.77 -5.43 -11.67
N GLU A 26 -2.74 -4.17 -11.23
CA GLU A 26 -2.16 -3.06 -11.98
C GLU A 26 -0.66 -2.89 -11.73
N PHE A 27 -0.23 -3.02 -10.48
CA PHE A 27 1.16 -2.79 -10.05
C PHE A 27 1.92 -4.11 -9.88
N LEU A 28 2.04 -4.89 -10.97
CA LEU A 28 2.63 -6.24 -10.94
C LEU A 28 4.10 -6.28 -10.49
N THR A 29 4.82 -5.16 -10.56
CA THR A 29 6.21 -5.03 -10.12
C THR A 29 6.33 -4.71 -8.63
N VAL A 30 5.22 -4.38 -7.95
CA VAL A 30 5.17 -4.07 -6.53
C VAL A 30 4.72 -5.31 -5.75
N PRO A 31 5.40 -5.71 -4.66
CA PRO A 31 4.97 -6.84 -3.84
C PRO A 31 3.55 -6.66 -3.30
N LEU A 32 2.74 -7.74 -3.33
CA LEU A 32 1.35 -7.72 -2.86
C LEU A 32 1.19 -7.19 -1.42
N GLY A 33 2.12 -7.53 -0.53
CA GLY A 33 2.13 -7.03 0.85
C GLY A 33 2.32 -5.50 0.92
N THR A 34 3.11 -4.93 0.01
CA THR A 34 3.31 -3.48 -0.09
C THR A 34 2.04 -2.79 -0.60
N VAL A 35 1.35 -3.38 -1.57
CA VAL A 35 0.05 -2.87 -2.05
C VAL A 35 -0.99 -2.87 -0.93
N ALA A 36 -1.15 -4.00 -0.24
CA ALA A 36 -2.09 -4.12 0.88
C ALA A 36 -1.77 -3.13 2.01
N ARG A 37 -0.47 -2.94 2.31
CA ARG A 37 -0.03 -1.98 3.32
C ARG A 37 -0.36 -0.54 2.90
N CYS A 38 -0.11 -0.18 1.65
CA CYS A 38 -0.43 1.14 1.11
C CYS A 38 -1.93 1.44 1.26
N VAL A 39 -2.81 0.51 0.87
CA VAL A 39 -4.26 0.67 1.01
C VAL A 39 -4.66 0.83 2.49
N ALA A 40 -4.09 0.02 3.38
CA ALA A 40 -4.36 0.12 4.82
C ALA A 40 -3.90 1.47 5.41
N ASP A 41 -2.73 1.96 5.01
CA ASP A 41 -2.21 3.26 5.47
C ASP A 41 -3.09 4.41 4.98
N VAL A 42 -3.58 4.38 3.73
CA VAL A 42 -4.52 5.39 3.20
C VAL A 42 -5.84 5.40 3.98
N ARG A 43 -6.39 4.22 4.30
CA ARG A 43 -7.61 4.10 5.13
C ARG A 43 -7.39 4.67 6.53
N ALA A 44 -6.28 4.30 7.19
CA ALA A 44 -5.95 4.81 8.52
C ALA A 44 -5.75 6.34 8.51
N CYS A 45 -5.15 6.90 7.46
CA CYS A 45 -5.03 8.35 7.28
C CYS A 45 -6.40 9.02 7.11
N ALA A 46 -7.29 8.46 6.30
CA ALA A 46 -8.64 9.00 6.11
C ALA A 46 -9.44 9.01 7.43
N GLU A 47 -9.37 7.91 8.20
CA GLU A 47 -9.98 7.81 9.53
C GLU A 47 -9.41 8.84 10.50
N HIS A 48 -8.08 8.99 10.53
CA HIS A 48 -7.41 9.96 11.39
C HIS A 48 -7.83 11.40 11.09
N LEU A 49 -7.99 11.72 9.81
CA LEU A 49 -8.45 13.03 9.33
C LEU A 49 -9.97 13.20 9.39
N ARG A 50 -10.70 12.13 9.77
CA ARG A 50 -12.17 12.04 9.75
C ARG A 50 -12.78 12.42 8.41
N VAL A 51 -12.11 12.02 7.34
CA VAL A 51 -12.62 12.11 5.97
C VAL A 51 -13.45 10.87 5.68
N ASP A 52 -14.67 11.07 5.21
CA ASP A 52 -15.49 9.97 4.69
C ASP A 52 -14.94 9.55 3.31
N ALA A 53 -13.99 8.62 3.33
CA ALA A 53 -13.30 8.16 2.13
C ALA A 53 -14.01 6.95 1.54
N THR A 54 -14.67 7.17 0.40
CA THR A 54 -15.25 6.08 -0.39
C THR A 54 -14.15 5.16 -0.93
N PRO A 55 -14.46 3.90 -1.29
CA PRO A 55 -13.49 2.99 -1.90
C PRO A 55 -12.76 3.57 -3.12
N GLU A 56 -13.45 4.38 -3.93
CA GLU A 56 -12.87 5.05 -5.10
C GLU A 56 -11.83 6.11 -4.71
N VAL A 57 -12.06 6.84 -3.62
CA VAL A 57 -11.10 7.82 -3.09
C VAL A 57 -9.87 7.08 -2.56
N ILE A 58 -10.08 6.02 -1.77
CA ILE A 58 -8.98 5.19 -1.26
C ILE A 58 -8.15 4.62 -2.41
N GLU A 59 -8.80 4.09 -3.45
CA GLU A 59 -8.12 3.53 -4.62
C GLU A 59 -7.28 4.60 -5.33
N ARG A 60 -7.84 5.78 -5.61
CA ARG A 60 -7.13 6.86 -6.29
C ARG A 60 -5.90 7.32 -5.49
N VAL A 61 -6.05 7.53 -4.19
CA VAL A 61 -4.92 7.96 -3.35
C VAL A 61 -3.86 6.87 -3.30
N ALA A 62 -4.23 5.62 -3.01
CA ALA A 62 -3.27 4.51 -2.94
C ALA A 62 -2.52 4.31 -4.27
N ARG A 63 -3.20 4.47 -5.42
CA ARG A 63 -2.60 4.44 -6.76
C ARG A 63 -1.53 5.51 -6.94
N GLU A 64 -1.80 6.76 -6.54
CA GLU A 64 -0.79 7.84 -6.62
C GLU A 64 0.43 7.54 -5.76
N HIS A 65 0.23 7.00 -4.55
CA HIS A 65 1.32 6.58 -3.68
C HIS A 65 2.18 5.46 -4.31
N LEU A 66 1.53 4.46 -4.92
CA LEU A 66 2.23 3.36 -5.60
C LEU A 66 2.97 3.86 -6.85
N LEU A 67 2.38 4.77 -7.62
CA LEU A 67 3.03 5.39 -8.78
C LEU A 67 4.27 6.18 -8.36
N ALA A 68 4.17 6.99 -7.30
CA ALA A 68 5.31 7.70 -6.73
C ALA A 68 6.40 6.74 -6.26
N LEU A 69 6.04 5.63 -5.60
CA LEU A 69 6.98 4.60 -5.17
C LEU A 69 7.75 4.02 -6.36
N VAL A 70 7.06 3.61 -7.43
CA VAL A 70 7.70 3.08 -8.64
C VAL A 70 8.63 4.11 -9.29
N ASN A 71 8.18 5.37 -9.40
CA ASN A 71 8.95 6.45 -10.03
C ASN A 71 10.16 6.90 -9.19
N SER A 72 10.12 6.68 -7.88
CA SER A 72 11.20 7.04 -6.96
C SER A 72 12.27 5.94 -6.79
N ALA A 73 12.09 4.77 -7.42
CA ALA A 73 13.03 3.67 -7.29
C ALA A 73 14.43 4.09 -7.78
N PRO A 74 15.48 4.01 -6.94
CA PRO A 74 16.81 4.36 -7.36
C PRO A 74 17.26 3.43 -8.50
N PRO A 75 18.07 3.93 -9.45
CA PRO A 75 18.57 3.09 -10.53
C PRO A 75 19.36 1.90 -9.96
N PRO A 76 19.29 0.72 -10.61
CA PRO A 76 20.02 -0.45 -10.15
C PRO A 76 21.50 -0.11 -10.07
N ARG A 77 22.11 -0.39 -8.92
CA ARG A 77 23.56 -0.19 -8.74
C ARG A 77 24.26 -1.23 -9.60
N SER A 78 24.98 -0.79 -10.63
CA SER A 78 25.88 -1.68 -11.37
C SER A 78 26.91 -2.27 -10.41
N PRO A 79 27.17 -3.58 -10.44
CA PRO A 79 28.28 -4.15 -9.68
C PRO A 79 29.58 -3.56 -10.24
N ARG A 80 30.42 -3.03 -9.35
CA ARG A 80 31.79 -2.65 -9.67
C ARG A 80 32.67 -3.89 -9.73
#